data_AF-A0A932JMV4-F1
#
_entry.id   AF-A0A932JMV4-F1
#
_cell.length_a   1.000
_cell.length_b   1.000
_cell.length_c   1.000
_cell.angle_alpha   90.00
_cell.angle_beta   90.00
_cell.angle_gamma   90.00
#
_symmetry.space_group_name_H-M   'P 1'
#
loop_
_entity.id
_entity.type
_entity.pdbx_description
1 polymer ?
#
loop_
_entity_poly.entity_id
_entity_poly.type
_entity_poly.pdbx_seq_one_letter_code
_entity_poly.pdbx_strand_id
1 'polypeptide(L)'
;MMNSSLSALVLSTLLAASAHATPAFKIVCELNAAHDTDTDRLDPQREIKLMREAVEATYPNLSPELQSIAEKVPFVINHSQKVLTKTYGGWSAEDDPEYRYPDTHFFGETYVDADGATKQGTIKTNYTEKFIRALDLGARLGEKDPAVRRGMLAYAGFVIAHELEHARQYHHKPVRDFAQEPSSIKDGLADAVVLKETKLKIEYEHQAFAAHRRYVAGKEADLTALADALEAYAKAHPAETQAGGAYALLAAGVANPFVARLRDEIKYIPLGERFTETAHILYYGQAVPPELTLRAKRLADTVRTARSAAASLDADISSTEAEWTKELEAMDKEWKSFMASGPMSEKLVQSFPYLKGVVERYERERAYLKEALKTP
;
A
#
# COMPACT_ATOMS: atom_id res chain seq x y z
N MET A 1 -6.69 -39.85 64.36
CA MET A 1 -6.73 -40.82 63.25
C MET A 1 -7.80 -40.32 62.30
N MET A 2 -7.41 -39.66 61.20
CA MET A 2 -7.22 -40.27 59.86
C MET A 2 -8.49 -40.99 59.40
N ASN A 3 -9.02 -40.87 58.19
CA ASN A 3 -8.73 -40.08 56.98
C ASN A 3 -9.89 -40.43 56.02
N SER A 4 -10.13 -39.57 55.04
CA SER A 4 -10.59 -39.85 53.65
C SER A 4 -11.94 -39.21 53.32
N SER A 5 -11.98 -38.03 52.67
CA SER A 5 -11.65 -37.78 51.24
C SER A 5 -12.76 -38.30 50.31
N LEU A 6 -13.23 -37.61 49.27
CA LEU A 6 -12.97 -36.28 48.70
C LEU A 6 -14.02 -36.11 47.57
N SER A 7 -14.07 -34.90 46.99
CA SER A 7 -14.47 -34.64 45.60
C SER A 7 -15.96 -34.49 45.28
N ALA A 8 -16.54 -33.37 45.71
CA ALA A 8 -17.54 -32.65 44.91
C ALA A 8 -17.56 -31.16 45.30
N LEU A 9 -16.40 -30.50 45.22
CA LEU A 9 -16.34 -29.04 45.26
C LEU A 9 -15.99 -28.54 43.86
N VAL A 10 -17.06 -28.30 43.10
CA VAL A 10 -17.21 -27.20 42.14
C VAL A 10 -15.89 -26.64 41.62
N LEU A 11 -15.39 -27.30 40.58
CA LEU A 11 -14.42 -26.74 39.64
C LEU A 11 -15.15 -25.69 38.78
N SER A 12 -15.48 -24.54 39.36
CA SER A 12 -16.05 -23.39 38.64
C SER A 12 -15.35 -22.13 39.10
N THR A 13 -14.23 -21.83 38.43
CA THR A 13 -13.69 -20.49 38.09
C THR A 13 -12.18 -20.59 37.78
N LEU A 14 -11.83 -21.41 36.78
CA LEU A 14 -10.53 -21.32 36.11
C LEU A 14 -10.78 -21.09 34.61
N LEU A 15 -11.36 -19.93 34.33
CA LEU A 15 -11.32 -19.22 33.05
C LEU A 15 -11.47 -17.73 33.37
N ALA A 16 -10.63 -17.24 34.28
CA ALA A 16 -10.08 -15.92 34.08
C ALA A 16 -9.23 -16.05 32.81
N ALA A 17 -9.86 -15.91 31.64
CA ALA A 17 -9.16 -15.48 30.45
C ALA A 17 -8.33 -14.30 30.94
N SER A 18 -7.02 -14.43 30.88
CA SER A 18 -6.09 -13.35 31.14
C SER A 18 -6.52 -12.22 30.22
N ALA A 19 -7.31 -11.31 30.77
CA ALA A 19 -7.59 -10.03 30.19
C ALA A 19 -6.22 -9.38 30.10
N HIS A 20 -5.54 -9.60 28.97
CA HIS A 20 -4.41 -8.78 28.59
C HIS A 20 -5.01 -7.38 28.60
N ALA A 21 -4.60 -6.58 29.59
CA ALA A 21 -5.04 -5.21 29.68
C ALA A 21 -4.74 -4.59 28.31
N THR A 22 -5.79 -4.15 27.62
CA THR A 22 -5.63 -3.56 26.30
C THR A 22 -4.63 -2.42 26.41
N PRO A 23 -3.52 -2.44 25.63
CA PRO A 23 -2.50 -1.41 25.73
C PRO A 23 -3.10 -0.02 25.53
N ALA A 24 -2.54 0.97 26.21
CA ALA A 24 -2.91 2.36 25.98
C ALA A 24 -2.31 2.84 24.64
N PHE A 25 -3.03 2.61 23.53
CA PHE A 25 -2.57 3.00 22.20
C PHE A 25 -2.48 4.53 22.08
N LYS A 26 -1.36 5.01 21.52
CA LYS A 26 -1.18 6.41 21.15
C LYS A 26 -1.89 6.66 19.81
N ILE A 27 -2.99 7.40 19.86
CA ILE A 27 -3.77 7.78 18.67
C ILE A 27 -3.74 9.30 18.56
N VAL A 28 -3.33 9.80 17.39
CA VAL A 28 -3.16 11.23 17.12
C VAL A 28 -3.94 11.59 15.87
N CYS A 29 -4.55 12.77 15.85
CA CYS A 29 -5.13 13.35 14.65
C CYS A 29 -4.23 14.51 14.22
N GLU A 30 -3.62 14.41 13.04
CA GLU A 30 -2.78 15.45 12.46
C GLU A 30 -3.63 16.33 11.53
N LEU A 31 -3.69 17.62 11.85
CA LEU A 31 -4.42 18.64 11.08
C LEU A 31 -3.41 19.51 10.35
N ASN A 32 -3.53 19.61 9.03
CA ASN A 32 -2.71 20.55 8.27
C ASN A 32 -3.37 21.93 8.21
N ALA A 33 -2.56 22.99 8.24
CA ALA A 33 -2.97 24.40 8.35
C ALA A 33 -3.81 24.93 7.16
N ALA A 34 -3.91 24.16 6.06
CA ALA A 34 -4.70 24.52 4.87
C ALA A 34 -6.12 23.91 4.85
N HIS A 35 -6.51 23.15 5.88
CA HIS A 35 -7.88 22.67 6.00
C HIS A 35 -8.79 23.77 6.57
N ASP A 36 -9.31 24.60 5.65
CA ASP A 36 -10.29 25.64 5.95
C ASP A 36 -11.62 25.07 6.46
N THR A 37 -12.29 25.92 7.22
CA THR A 37 -13.51 25.79 8.04
C THR A 37 -14.80 25.29 7.35
N ASP A 38 -14.75 24.82 6.11
CA ASP A 38 -15.92 24.57 5.25
C ASP A 38 -16.19 23.07 4.96
N THR A 39 -15.51 22.15 5.64
CA THR A 39 -15.79 20.70 5.49
C THR A 39 -16.69 20.19 6.62
N ASP A 40 -17.74 19.43 6.28
CA ASP A 40 -18.64 18.68 7.19
C ASP A 40 -17.86 17.55 7.89
N ARG A 41 -16.92 17.96 8.75
CA ARG A 41 -15.91 17.11 9.36
C ARG A 41 -16.43 16.44 10.62
N LEU A 42 -16.05 15.17 10.81
CA LEU A 42 -16.17 14.54 12.11
C LEU A 42 -15.31 15.29 13.13
N ASP A 43 -15.88 15.49 14.31
CA ASP A 43 -15.14 16.03 15.45
C ASP A 43 -13.87 15.19 15.72
N PRO A 44 -12.69 15.80 15.97
CA PRO A 44 -11.46 15.07 16.20
C PRO A 44 -11.52 14.03 17.34
N GLN A 45 -12.30 14.27 18.40
CA GLN A 45 -12.49 13.29 19.48
C GLN A 45 -13.31 12.10 18.98
N ARG A 46 -14.28 12.34 18.10
CA ARG A 46 -15.02 11.26 17.43
C ARG A 46 -14.10 10.43 16.54
N GLU A 47 -13.21 11.05 15.77
CA GLU A 47 -12.23 10.33 14.94
C GLU A 47 -11.29 9.47 15.78
N ILE A 48 -10.72 10.03 16.86
CA ILE A 48 -9.85 9.30 17.79
C ILE A 48 -10.61 8.14 18.44
N LYS A 49 -11.87 8.34 18.83
CA LYS A 49 -12.70 7.29 19.41
C LYS A 49 -12.94 6.14 18.43
N LEU A 50 -13.32 6.45 17.19
CA LEU A 50 -13.53 5.44 16.14
C LEU A 50 -12.26 4.64 15.87
N MET A 51 -11.12 5.32 15.75
CA MET A 51 -9.83 4.67 15.54
C MET A 51 -9.46 3.79 16.73
N ARG A 52 -9.70 4.26 17.96
CA ARG A 52 -9.44 3.49 19.18
C ARG A 52 -10.26 2.20 19.21
N GLU A 53 -11.57 2.31 19.01
CA GLU A 53 -12.47 1.15 18.98
C GLU A 53 -12.03 0.12 17.91
N ALA A 54 -11.59 0.60 16.74
CA ALA A 54 -11.09 -0.26 15.67
C ALA A 54 -9.77 -0.98 16.05
N VAL A 55 -8.81 -0.27 16.64
CA VAL A 55 -7.54 -0.85 17.08
C VAL A 55 -7.75 -1.84 18.22
N GLU A 56 -8.53 -1.48 19.23
CA GLU A 56 -8.82 -2.35 20.37
C GLU A 56 -9.57 -3.63 19.96
N ALA A 57 -10.46 -3.55 18.97
CA ALA A 57 -11.14 -4.72 18.42
C ALA A 57 -10.22 -5.60 17.57
N THR A 58 -9.25 -5.01 16.87
CA THR A 58 -8.31 -5.72 16.00
C THR A 58 -7.20 -6.40 16.80
N TYR A 59 -6.69 -5.73 17.83
CA TYR A 59 -5.49 -6.09 18.58
C TYR A 59 -5.43 -7.55 19.07
N PRO A 60 -6.48 -8.13 19.69
CA PRO A 60 -6.42 -9.50 20.20
C PRO A 60 -6.20 -10.55 19.11
N ASN A 61 -6.51 -10.21 17.84
CA ASN A 61 -6.39 -11.13 16.72
C ASN A 61 -5.05 -11.00 15.99
N LEU A 62 -4.31 -9.91 16.20
CA LEU A 62 -3.01 -9.67 15.56
C LEU A 62 -1.97 -10.74 15.91
N SER A 63 -0.98 -10.95 15.03
CA SER A 63 0.14 -11.82 15.36
C SER A 63 0.97 -11.21 16.51
N PRO A 64 1.74 -12.01 17.27
CA PRO A 64 2.58 -11.49 18.35
C PRO A 64 3.52 -10.37 17.90
N GLU A 65 4.06 -10.46 16.68
CA GLU A 65 4.92 -9.43 16.10
C GLU A 65 4.15 -8.13 15.86
N LEU A 66 2.95 -8.20 15.27
CA LEU A 66 2.12 -7.02 15.01
C LEU A 66 1.56 -6.42 16.30
N GLN A 67 1.24 -7.23 17.31
CA GLN A 67 0.91 -6.75 18.66
C GLN A 67 2.07 -5.95 19.25
N SER A 68 3.29 -6.47 19.18
CA SER A 68 4.48 -5.78 19.67
C SER A 68 4.74 -4.45 18.96
N ILE A 69 4.44 -4.36 17.66
CA ILE A 69 4.54 -3.11 16.90
C ILE A 69 3.43 -2.14 17.29
N ALA A 70 2.17 -2.60 17.38
CA ALA A 70 1.02 -1.78 17.76
C ALA A 70 1.19 -1.08 19.12
N GLU A 71 1.90 -1.72 20.07
CA GLU A 71 2.22 -1.12 21.37
C GLU A 71 3.26 0.01 21.31
N LYS A 72 4.09 0.06 20.25
CA LYS A 72 5.24 0.96 20.14
C LYS A 72 4.99 2.15 19.22
N VAL A 73 4.08 2.01 18.25
CA VAL A 73 3.87 3.02 17.20
C VAL A 73 2.62 3.85 17.47
N PRO A 74 2.65 5.16 17.18
CA PRO A 74 1.43 5.94 17.11
C PRO A 74 0.58 5.55 15.89
N PHE A 75 -0.74 5.51 16.10
CA PHE A 75 -1.75 5.46 15.05
C PHE A 75 -2.15 6.89 14.73
N VAL A 76 -1.92 7.33 13.49
CA VAL A 76 -2.10 8.71 13.09
C VAL A 76 -3.22 8.80 12.05
N ILE A 77 -4.20 9.66 12.34
CA ILE A 77 -5.27 10.03 11.41
C ILE A 77 -4.77 11.24 10.65
N ASN A 78 -4.54 11.09 9.34
CA ASN A 78 -3.98 12.11 8.48
C ASN A 78 -5.06 12.73 7.59
N HIS A 79 -5.22 14.05 7.72
CA HIS A 79 -6.02 14.92 6.87
C HIS A 79 -5.06 15.72 5.99
N SER A 80 -4.69 15.19 4.82
CA SER A 80 -3.78 15.88 3.89
C SER A 80 -4.52 16.42 2.67
N GLN A 81 -4.38 17.73 2.43
CA GLN A 81 -4.67 18.41 1.16
C GLN A 81 -3.52 18.31 0.14
N LYS A 82 -2.30 17.91 0.57
CA LYS A 82 -1.12 17.91 -0.30
C LYS A 82 -1.42 17.07 -1.53
N VAL A 83 -1.33 17.71 -2.71
CA VAL A 83 -1.53 17.14 -4.05
C VAL A 83 -1.21 15.65 -4.02
N LEU A 84 -2.27 14.85 -3.92
CA LEU A 84 -2.18 13.41 -3.97
C LEU A 84 -1.83 13.09 -5.43
N THR A 85 -0.55 13.11 -5.76
CA THR A 85 -0.05 12.84 -7.11
C THR A 85 -0.39 11.42 -7.56
N LYS A 86 -0.79 10.54 -6.63
CA LYS A 86 -1.41 9.26 -6.96
C LYS A 86 -2.92 9.42 -7.05
N THR A 87 -3.51 9.05 -8.18
CA THR A 87 -4.95 8.75 -8.24
C THR A 87 -5.25 7.57 -7.32
N TYR A 88 -5.61 7.86 -6.07
CA TYR A 88 -5.75 6.86 -5.00
C TYR A 88 -6.88 5.86 -5.29
N GLY A 89 -6.50 4.59 -5.43
CA GLY A 89 -7.32 3.45 -5.07
C GLY A 89 -7.23 3.11 -3.57
N GLY A 90 -6.12 3.45 -2.90
CA GLY A 90 -5.67 3.14 -1.51
C GLY A 90 -6.71 3.19 -0.37
N TRP A 91 -6.55 2.30 0.64
CA TRP A 91 -7.39 2.23 1.85
C TRP A 91 -6.73 3.01 2.99
N SER A 92 -5.43 3.24 2.86
CA SER A 92 -4.54 4.00 3.70
C SER A 92 -3.73 5.00 2.87
N ALA A 93 -2.97 5.85 3.55
CA ALA A 93 -2.04 6.76 2.92
C ALA A 93 -0.77 5.97 2.56
N GLU A 94 -0.87 5.16 1.50
CA GLU A 94 0.21 4.29 1.00
C GLU A 94 1.50 5.07 0.66
N ASP A 95 1.50 6.40 0.63
CA ASP A 95 2.70 7.21 0.42
C ASP A 95 2.63 8.56 1.13
N ASP A 96 2.69 8.53 2.46
CA ASP A 96 3.09 9.72 3.21
C ASP A 96 4.63 9.83 3.14
N PRO A 97 5.24 10.84 2.48
CA PRO A 97 6.67 11.11 2.61
C PRO A 97 7.05 11.39 4.09
N GLU A 98 6.05 11.69 4.92
CA GLU A 98 6.10 11.79 6.37
C GLU A 98 5.60 10.49 7.04
N TYR A 99 5.83 9.28 6.49
CA TYR A 99 5.67 8.02 7.25
C TYR A 99 6.57 7.97 8.51
N ARG A 100 7.45 8.97 8.62
CA ARG A 100 8.22 9.37 9.79
C ARG A 100 7.57 10.58 10.42
N TYR A 101 7.58 10.67 11.75
CA TYR A 101 7.27 11.92 12.45
C TYR A 101 8.13 13.09 11.87
N PRO A 102 7.70 14.36 11.96
CA PRO A 102 8.61 15.49 11.74
C PRO A 102 9.89 15.29 12.59
N ASP A 103 11.07 15.48 11.98
CA ASP A 103 12.42 15.07 12.42
C ASP A 103 12.79 13.59 12.13
N THR A 104 13.04 13.34 10.83
CA THR A 104 12.95 12.10 10.04
C THR A 104 13.91 10.93 10.36
N HIS A 105 14.05 10.52 11.61
CA HIS A 105 14.89 9.39 12.02
C HIS A 105 14.10 8.08 12.15
N PHE A 106 14.73 6.95 11.84
CA PHE A 106 14.08 5.63 11.94
C PHE A 106 13.91 5.17 13.38
N PHE A 107 12.96 4.27 13.62
CA PHE A 107 12.82 3.67 14.94
C PHE A 107 14.14 3.05 15.41
N GLY A 108 14.60 3.46 16.59
CA GLY A 108 15.88 3.02 17.19
C GLY A 108 17.09 3.87 16.83
N GLU A 109 16.95 4.86 15.95
CA GLU A 109 17.97 5.89 15.73
C GLU A 109 17.84 6.99 16.78
N THR A 110 18.92 7.25 17.50
CA THR A 110 19.02 8.42 18.37
C THR A 110 19.36 9.65 17.55
N TYR A 111 18.62 10.73 17.69
CA TYR A 111 18.89 12.01 17.05
C TYR A 111 18.74 13.18 18.01
N VAL A 112 19.24 14.35 17.62
CA VAL A 112 19.07 15.60 18.36
C VAL A 112 18.14 16.47 17.53
N ASP A 113 17.01 16.87 18.11
CA ASP A 113 16.03 17.72 17.42
C ASP A 113 16.49 19.19 17.34
N ALA A 114 15.68 20.04 16.70
CA ALA A 114 15.98 21.46 16.53
C ALA A 114 16.12 22.23 17.86
N ASP A 115 15.58 21.70 18.96
CA ASP A 115 15.65 22.28 20.30
C ASP A 115 16.83 21.74 21.13
N GLY A 116 17.67 20.88 20.53
CA GLY A 116 18.83 20.27 21.18
C GLY A 116 18.50 19.07 22.06
N ALA A 117 17.26 18.56 22.01
CA ALA A 117 16.85 17.40 22.78
C ALA A 117 17.17 16.09 22.06
N THR A 118 17.79 15.16 22.78
CA THR A 118 18.01 13.80 22.28
C THR A 118 16.68 13.05 22.21
N LYS A 119 16.26 12.69 21.00
CA LYS A 119 15.05 11.91 20.69
C LYS A 119 15.41 10.56 20.07
N GLN A 120 14.47 9.62 20.16
CA GLN A 120 14.49 8.38 19.39
C GLN A 120 13.61 8.56 18.16
N GLY A 121 14.09 8.12 17.00
CA GLY A 121 13.26 8.03 15.80
C GLY A 121 12.07 7.11 16.06
N THR A 122 10.99 7.34 15.32
CA THR A 122 9.75 6.59 15.49
C THR A 122 9.08 6.39 14.13
N ILE A 123 8.32 5.31 14.02
CA ILE A 123 7.52 4.98 12.84
C ILE A 123 6.06 5.12 13.26
N LYS A 124 5.23 5.73 12.41
CA LYS A 124 3.78 5.84 12.62
C LYS A 124 3.03 4.91 11.66
N THR A 125 1.78 4.61 11.98
CA THR A 125 0.83 4.02 11.04
C THR A 125 -0.19 5.08 10.64
N ASN A 126 -0.37 5.31 9.34
CA ASN A 126 -1.17 6.41 8.83
C ASN A 126 -2.52 5.93 8.29
N TYR A 127 -3.59 6.57 8.74
CA TYR A 127 -4.96 6.28 8.34
C TYR A 127 -5.60 7.53 7.75
N THR A 128 -6.25 7.36 6.60
CA THR A 128 -6.85 8.48 5.86
C THR A 128 -8.17 8.91 6.47
N GLU A 129 -8.61 10.14 6.18
CA GLU A 129 -9.98 10.58 6.47
C GLU A 129 -11.01 9.59 5.88
N LYS A 130 -10.75 9.05 4.67
CA LYS A 130 -11.62 8.05 4.02
C LYS A 130 -11.83 6.81 4.89
N PHE A 131 -10.78 6.31 5.54
CA PHE A 131 -10.88 5.17 6.47
C PHE A 131 -11.75 5.52 7.68
N ILE A 132 -11.57 6.70 8.26
CA ILE A 132 -12.35 7.15 9.42
C ILE A 132 -13.83 7.35 9.06
N ARG A 133 -14.13 7.92 7.88
CA ARG A 133 -15.51 8.01 7.37
C ARG A 133 -16.14 6.64 7.18
N ALA A 134 -15.38 5.66 6.71
CA ALA A 134 -15.87 4.29 6.58
C ALA A 134 -16.20 3.67 7.95
N LEU A 135 -15.34 3.86 8.97
CA LEU A 135 -15.63 3.44 10.34
C LEU A 135 -16.90 4.08 10.88
N ASP A 136 -17.07 5.38 10.70
CA ASP A 136 -18.25 6.08 11.20
C ASP A 136 -19.54 5.61 10.53
N LEU A 137 -19.57 5.57 9.19
CA LEU A 137 -20.75 5.13 8.45
C LEU A 137 -21.05 3.64 8.71
N GLY A 138 -20.03 2.79 8.69
CA GLY A 138 -20.20 1.37 8.94
C GLY A 138 -20.66 1.06 10.37
N ALA A 139 -20.24 1.83 11.37
CA ALA A 139 -20.77 1.73 12.73
C ALA A 139 -22.28 2.06 12.77
N ARG A 140 -22.69 3.18 12.15
CA ARG A 140 -24.11 3.58 12.05
C ARG A 140 -24.96 2.53 11.35
N LEU A 141 -24.48 1.97 10.24
CA LEU A 141 -25.20 0.93 9.50
C LEU A 141 -25.24 -0.39 10.28
N GLY A 142 -24.15 -0.73 10.98
CA GLY A 142 -24.01 -1.94 11.79
C GLY A 142 -24.89 -2.00 13.03
N GLU A 143 -25.44 -0.87 13.50
CA GLU A 143 -26.45 -0.84 14.56
C GLU A 143 -27.74 -1.58 14.16
N LYS A 144 -28.06 -1.59 12.86
CA LYS A 144 -29.27 -2.21 12.31
C LYS A 144 -29.04 -3.60 11.76
N ASP A 145 -27.80 -3.92 11.39
CA ASP A 145 -27.43 -5.21 10.79
C ASP A 145 -26.13 -5.76 11.41
N PRO A 146 -26.21 -6.84 12.21
CA PRO A 146 -25.04 -7.50 12.78
C PRO A 146 -24.02 -7.99 11.76
N ALA A 147 -24.44 -8.36 10.54
CA ALA A 147 -23.52 -8.76 9.47
C ALA A 147 -22.69 -7.58 8.96
N VAL A 148 -23.32 -6.41 8.79
CA VAL A 148 -22.62 -5.16 8.45
C VAL A 148 -21.63 -4.78 9.55
N ARG A 149 -22.01 -4.92 10.83
CA ARG A 149 -21.10 -4.68 11.95
C ARG A 149 -19.87 -5.60 11.91
N ARG A 150 -20.06 -6.92 11.70
CA ARG A 150 -18.94 -7.86 11.57
C ARG A 150 -18.09 -7.55 10.34
N GLY A 151 -18.71 -7.16 9.23
CA GLY A 151 -18.03 -6.73 8.01
C GLY A 151 -17.17 -5.48 8.26
N MET A 152 -17.68 -4.52 9.03
CA MET A 152 -16.93 -3.31 9.39
C MET A 152 -15.71 -3.62 10.26
N LEU A 153 -15.86 -4.53 11.22
CA LEU A 153 -14.75 -5.01 12.05
C LEU A 153 -13.71 -5.78 11.22
N ALA A 154 -14.15 -6.57 10.25
CA ALA A 154 -13.27 -7.27 9.31
C ALA A 154 -12.49 -6.28 8.44
N TYR A 155 -13.18 -5.26 7.90
CA TYR A 155 -12.58 -4.19 7.13
C TYR A 155 -11.52 -3.43 7.92
N ALA A 156 -11.89 -2.96 9.12
CA ALA A 156 -10.99 -2.25 10.00
C ALA A 156 -9.74 -3.09 10.33
N GLY A 157 -9.96 -4.37 10.63
CA GLY A 157 -8.92 -5.30 11.01
C GLY A 157 -7.87 -5.51 9.92
N PHE A 158 -8.28 -5.67 8.65
CA PHE A 158 -7.29 -5.87 7.59
C PHE A 158 -6.53 -4.58 7.25
N VAL A 159 -7.18 -3.42 7.26
CA VAL A 159 -6.49 -2.14 7.02
C VAL A 159 -5.46 -1.90 8.12
N ILE A 160 -5.84 -2.08 9.39
CA ILE A 160 -4.92 -1.94 10.54
C ILE A 160 -3.76 -2.94 10.46
N ALA A 161 -4.04 -4.21 10.13
CA ALA A 161 -3.00 -5.21 9.99
C ALA A 161 -2.01 -4.90 8.85
N HIS A 162 -2.52 -4.35 7.74
CA HIS A 162 -1.71 -3.93 6.60
C HIS A 162 -0.73 -2.82 7.00
N GLU A 163 -1.22 -1.76 7.65
CA GLU A 163 -0.38 -0.64 8.11
C GLU A 163 0.63 -1.06 9.18
N LEU A 164 0.22 -1.94 10.11
CA LEU A 164 1.13 -2.46 11.11
C LEU A 164 2.23 -3.34 10.51
N GLU A 165 1.94 -4.07 9.43
CA GLU A 165 2.94 -4.85 8.71
C GLU A 165 3.97 -3.94 8.03
N HIS A 166 3.54 -2.83 7.43
CA HIS A 166 4.48 -1.79 7.00
C HIS A 166 5.30 -1.25 8.17
N ALA A 167 4.66 -0.85 9.28
CA ALA A 167 5.40 -0.37 10.44
C ALA A 167 6.43 -1.40 10.94
N ARG A 168 6.10 -2.69 10.97
CA ARG A 168 7.01 -3.79 11.31
C ARG A 168 8.20 -3.87 10.35
N GLN A 169 7.94 -3.84 9.05
CA GLN A 169 8.97 -3.93 8.01
C GLN A 169 9.94 -2.76 8.10
N TYR A 170 9.43 -1.54 8.19
CA TYR A 170 10.23 -0.33 8.32
C TYR A 170 10.97 -0.25 9.65
N HIS A 171 10.47 -0.90 10.71
CA HIS A 171 11.16 -1.02 11.99
C HIS A 171 12.39 -1.92 11.91
N HIS A 172 12.34 -2.97 11.09
CA HIS A 172 13.46 -3.89 10.94
C HIS A 172 14.45 -3.45 9.86
N LYS A 173 13.96 -2.99 8.72
CA LYS A 173 14.77 -2.64 7.57
C LYS A 173 14.05 -1.58 6.74
N PRO A 174 14.37 -0.30 6.95
CA PRO A 174 13.75 0.76 6.17
C PRO A 174 14.12 0.74 4.70
N VAL A 175 13.24 1.31 3.88
CA VAL A 175 13.36 1.44 2.42
C VAL A 175 13.01 2.87 2.03
N ARG A 176 13.75 3.49 1.11
CA ARG A 176 13.39 4.83 0.63
C ARG A 176 12.38 4.73 -0.49
N ASP A 177 11.49 5.71 -0.53
CA ASP A 177 10.53 5.83 -1.62
C ASP A 177 11.05 6.79 -2.69
N PHE A 178 11.67 6.23 -3.72
CA PHE A 178 12.17 7.00 -4.85
C PHE A 178 11.08 7.47 -5.80
N ALA A 179 9.84 6.99 -5.64
CA ALA A 179 8.76 7.31 -6.57
C ALA A 179 8.39 8.80 -6.57
N GLN A 180 8.68 9.51 -5.48
CA GLN A 180 8.42 10.93 -5.29
C GLN A 180 9.63 11.83 -5.59
N GLU A 181 10.76 11.23 -5.99
CA GLU A 181 11.99 11.96 -6.32
C GLU A 181 12.22 11.90 -7.83
N PRO A 182 11.75 12.87 -8.64
CA PRO A 182 12.00 12.88 -10.08
C PRO A 182 13.49 12.81 -10.45
N SER A 183 14.38 13.28 -9.57
CA SER A 183 15.83 13.23 -9.72
C SER A 183 16.43 11.83 -9.55
N SER A 184 15.71 10.88 -8.96
CA SER A 184 16.20 9.52 -8.70
C SER A 184 16.36 8.68 -9.99
N ILE A 185 15.66 9.06 -11.06
CA ILE A 185 15.69 8.39 -12.37
C ILE A 185 16.04 9.44 -13.44
N LYS A 186 17.32 9.80 -13.48
CA LYS A 186 17.85 10.80 -14.42
C LYS A 186 17.88 10.23 -15.84
N ASP A 187 17.40 11.01 -16.81
CA ASP A 187 17.39 10.65 -18.24
C ASP A 187 16.68 9.31 -18.55
N GLY A 188 15.71 8.93 -17.71
CA GLY A 188 14.96 7.68 -17.82
C GLY A 188 15.72 6.43 -17.33
N LEU A 189 16.84 6.60 -16.64
CA LEU A 189 17.67 5.50 -16.15
C LEU A 189 17.68 5.47 -14.62
N ALA A 190 17.18 4.37 -14.06
CA ALA A 190 17.29 4.11 -12.63
C ALA A 190 18.67 3.52 -12.32
N ASP A 191 19.30 3.99 -11.24
CA ASP A 191 20.50 3.34 -10.73
C ASP A 191 20.17 2.02 -10.01
N ALA A 192 21.22 1.26 -9.69
CA ALA A 192 21.06 -0.05 -9.06
C ALA A 192 20.49 0.03 -7.63
N VAL A 193 20.70 1.14 -6.91
CA VAL A 193 20.20 1.33 -5.55
C VAL A 193 18.70 1.61 -5.61
N VAL A 194 18.27 2.51 -6.49
CA VAL A 194 16.85 2.84 -6.74
C VAL A 194 16.08 1.57 -7.09
N LEU A 195 16.53 0.80 -8.08
CA LEU A 195 15.87 -0.46 -8.46
C LEU A 195 15.79 -1.48 -7.32
N LYS A 196 16.87 -1.59 -6.53
CA LYS A 196 16.92 -2.52 -5.39
C LYS A 196 15.93 -2.12 -4.30
N GLU A 197 15.84 -0.84 -3.97
CA GLU A 197 14.92 -0.35 -2.94
C GLU A 197 13.47 -0.38 -3.42
N THR A 198 13.18 -0.02 -4.68
CA THR A 198 11.83 -0.17 -5.24
C THR A 198 11.38 -1.64 -5.22
N LYS A 199 12.24 -2.59 -5.59
CA LYS A 199 11.92 -4.03 -5.51
C LYS A 199 11.65 -4.47 -4.07
N LEU A 200 12.40 -3.96 -3.11
CA LEU A 200 12.17 -4.26 -1.69
C LEU A 200 10.85 -3.64 -1.19
N LYS A 201 10.47 -2.44 -1.64
CA LYS A 201 9.14 -1.85 -1.37
C LYS A 201 8.03 -2.75 -1.93
N ILE A 202 8.17 -3.25 -3.16
CA ILE A 202 7.19 -4.17 -3.76
C ILE A 202 7.08 -5.48 -2.95
N GLU A 203 8.19 -6.00 -2.44
CA GLU A 203 8.19 -7.17 -1.56
C GLU A 203 7.44 -6.89 -0.24
N TYR A 204 7.64 -5.70 0.34
CA TYR A 204 6.95 -5.27 1.56
C TYR A 204 5.45 -5.18 1.37
N GLU A 205 5.01 -4.63 0.24
CA GLU A 205 3.61 -4.60 -0.16
C GLU A 205 3.04 -6.01 -0.31
N HIS A 206 3.78 -6.92 -0.95
CA HIS A 206 3.38 -8.31 -1.08
C HIS A 206 3.15 -8.99 0.29
N GLN A 207 4.07 -8.76 1.22
CA GLN A 207 3.97 -9.26 2.58
C GLN A 207 2.80 -8.63 3.35
N ALA A 208 2.54 -7.32 3.17
CA ALA A 208 1.40 -6.63 3.77
C ALA A 208 0.06 -7.14 3.24
N PHE A 209 -0.04 -7.41 1.92
CA PHE A 209 -1.20 -8.08 1.32
C PHE A 209 -1.35 -9.54 1.77
N ALA A 210 -0.25 -10.26 2.01
CA ALA A 210 -0.32 -11.61 2.56
C ALA A 210 -0.80 -11.59 4.03
N ALA A 211 -0.27 -10.68 4.83
CA ALA A 211 -0.62 -10.52 6.24
C ALA A 211 -2.10 -10.14 6.39
N HIS A 212 -2.56 -9.09 5.70
CA HIS A 212 -3.91 -8.58 5.93
C HIS A 212 -5.03 -9.56 5.52
N ARG A 213 -4.78 -10.44 4.54
CA ARG A 213 -5.78 -11.38 4.00
C ARG A 213 -6.04 -12.53 4.93
N ARG A 214 -5.07 -12.88 5.78
CA ARG A 214 -5.27 -13.81 6.89
C ARG A 214 -6.36 -13.32 7.85
N TYR A 215 -6.55 -12.00 7.97
CA TYR A 215 -7.53 -11.39 8.88
C TYR A 215 -8.95 -11.27 8.29
N VAL A 216 -9.10 -11.48 6.98
CA VAL A 216 -10.40 -11.45 6.28
C VAL A 216 -10.81 -12.79 5.67
N ALA A 217 -9.94 -13.79 5.69
CA ALA A 217 -10.25 -15.15 5.28
C ALA A 217 -11.49 -15.68 6.04
N GLY A 218 -12.49 -16.18 5.30
CA GLY A 218 -13.74 -16.67 5.89
C GLY A 218 -14.75 -15.59 6.30
N LYS A 219 -14.47 -14.31 5.99
CA LYS A 219 -15.37 -13.17 6.28
C LYS A 219 -15.99 -12.56 5.02
N GLU A 220 -15.97 -13.29 3.90
CA GLU A 220 -16.43 -12.83 2.59
C GLU A 220 -17.90 -12.41 2.63
N ALA A 221 -18.75 -13.19 3.32
CA ALA A 221 -20.18 -12.87 3.47
C ALA A 221 -20.42 -11.58 4.27
N ASP A 222 -19.70 -11.39 5.37
CA ASP A 222 -19.82 -10.19 6.20
C ASP A 222 -19.28 -8.94 5.48
N LEU A 223 -18.17 -9.06 4.74
CA LEU A 223 -17.63 -7.98 3.90
C LEU A 223 -18.56 -7.65 2.72
N THR A 224 -19.22 -8.66 2.15
CA THR A 224 -20.24 -8.46 1.11
C THR A 224 -21.44 -7.69 1.68
N ALA A 225 -21.92 -8.05 2.87
CA ALA A 225 -23.01 -7.33 3.54
C ALA A 225 -22.64 -5.86 3.79
N LEU A 226 -21.41 -5.58 4.23
CA LEU A 226 -20.90 -4.21 4.36
C LEU A 226 -20.91 -3.47 3.01
N ALA A 227 -20.38 -4.09 1.95
CA ALA A 227 -20.32 -3.50 0.62
C ALA A 227 -21.72 -3.13 0.09
N ASP A 228 -22.67 -4.06 0.22
CA ASP A 228 -24.06 -3.86 -0.22
C ASP A 228 -24.76 -2.78 0.61
N ALA A 229 -24.54 -2.73 1.93
CA ALA A 229 -25.12 -1.71 2.80
C ALA A 229 -24.59 -0.31 2.50
N LEU A 230 -23.28 -0.16 2.25
CA LEU A 230 -22.66 1.10 1.85
C LEU A 230 -23.20 1.58 0.49
N GLU A 231 -23.35 0.65 -0.46
CA GLU A 231 -23.89 0.97 -1.78
C GLU A 231 -25.36 1.38 -1.71
N ALA A 232 -26.17 0.67 -0.91
CA ALA A 232 -27.57 1.02 -0.67
C ALA A 232 -27.71 2.38 0.03
N TYR A 233 -26.85 2.67 1.02
CA TYR A 233 -26.82 3.96 1.70
C TYR A 233 -26.53 5.10 0.71
N ALA A 234 -25.49 4.96 -0.12
CA ALA A 234 -25.15 5.99 -1.09
C ALA A 234 -26.27 6.26 -2.10
N LYS A 235 -27.03 5.23 -2.50
CA LYS A 235 -28.20 5.38 -3.38
C LYS A 235 -29.36 6.11 -2.69
N ALA A 236 -29.60 5.83 -1.41
CA ALA A 236 -30.71 6.43 -0.66
C ALA A 236 -30.38 7.83 -0.10
N HIS A 237 -29.10 8.13 0.11
CA HIS A 237 -28.62 9.36 0.76
C HIS A 237 -27.62 10.13 -0.13
N PRO A 238 -28.02 10.58 -1.34
CA PRO A 238 -27.10 11.28 -2.25
C PRO A 238 -26.54 12.58 -1.66
N ALA A 239 -27.32 13.32 -0.87
CA ALA A 239 -26.87 14.57 -0.25
C ALA A 239 -25.68 14.37 0.72
N GLU A 240 -25.62 13.23 1.41
CA GLU A 240 -24.54 12.92 2.35
C GLU A 240 -23.32 12.30 1.66
N THR A 241 -23.50 11.73 0.45
CA THR A 241 -22.49 10.91 -0.23
C THR A 241 -21.95 11.53 -1.52
N GLN A 242 -22.51 12.63 -2.00
CA GLN A 242 -21.97 13.39 -3.14
C GLN A 242 -21.04 14.52 -2.67
N ALA A 243 -20.43 15.23 -3.64
CA ALA A 243 -19.50 16.33 -3.36
C ALA A 243 -20.08 17.34 -2.36
N GLY A 244 -19.34 17.62 -1.29
CA GLY A 244 -19.75 18.49 -0.19
C GLY A 244 -20.47 17.79 0.97
N GLY A 245 -20.88 16.53 0.81
CA GLY A 245 -21.47 15.72 1.89
C GLY A 245 -20.43 15.07 2.81
N ALA A 246 -20.83 14.75 4.05
CA ALA A 246 -19.97 14.14 5.08
C ALA A 246 -19.27 12.83 4.64
N TYR A 247 -19.85 12.08 3.70
CA TYR A 247 -19.34 10.80 3.21
C TYR A 247 -18.94 10.86 1.74
N ALA A 248 -18.70 12.04 1.18
CA ALA A 248 -18.27 12.23 -0.22
C ALA A 248 -17.01 11.41 -0.57
N LEU A 249 -16.07 11.25 0.38
CA LEU A 249 -14.86 10.45 0.20
C LEU A 249 -15.15 8.95 0.00
N LEU A 250 -16.30 8.47 0.48
CA LEU A 250 -16.73 7.08 0.30
C LEU A 250 -17.48 6.88 -1.01
N ALA A 251 -17.88 7.93 -1.72
CA ALA A 251 -18.71 7.84 -2.90
C ALA A 251 -18.44 9.00 -3.87
N ALA A 252 -17.72 8.75 -4.96
CA ALA A 252 -17.58 9.72 -6.04
C ALA A 252 -17.82 9.06 -7.41
N GLY A 253 -19.03 9.25 -7.95
CA GLY A 253 -19.43 8.83 -9.31
C GLY A 253 -20.55 7.78 -9.38
N VAL A 254 -21.04 7.52 -10.60
CA VAL A 254 -21.91 6.36 -10.91
C VAL A 254 -21.03 5.11 -10.82
N ALA A 255 -21.42 4.18 -9.94
CA ALA A 255 -20.59 3.15 -9.30
C ALA A 255 -19.65 3.70 -8.22
N ASN A 256 -19.87 3.28 -6.97
CA ASN A 256 -19.12 3.73 -5.81
C ASN A 256 -17.69 3.13 -5.84
N PRO A 257 -16.62 3.95 -5.91
CA PRO A 257 -15.24 3.46 -6.03
C PRO A 257 -14.72 2.77 -4.77
N PHE A 258 -15.20 3.16 -3.58
CA PHE A 258 -14.89 2.48 -2.32
C PHE A 258 -15.49 1.06 -2.33
N VAL A 259 -16.78 0.95 -2.68
CA VAL A 259 -17.47 -0.35 -2.76
C VAL A 259 -16.84 -1.24 -3.83
N ALA A 260 -16.51 -0.69 -5.00
CA ALA A 260 -15.82 -1.43 -6.05
C ALA A 260 -14.50 -2.02 -5.55
N ARG A 261 -13.68 -1.25 -4.83
CA ARG A 261 -12.45 -1.77 -4.26
C ARG A 261 -12.69 -2.80 -3.17
N LEU A 262 -13.73 -2.64 -2.34
CA LEU A 262 -14.07 -3.64 -1.32
C LEU A 262 -14.44 -4.97 -1.97
N ARG A 263 -15.24 -4.91 -3.04
CA ARG A 263 -15.61 -6.09 -3.85
C ARG A 263 -14.40 -6.73 -4.52
N ASP A 264 -13.47 -5.93 -5.02
CA ASP A 264 -12.19 -6.43 -5.54
C ASP A 264 -11.42 -7.15 -4.44
N GLU A 265 -11.22 -6.57 -3.25
CA GLU A 265 -10.52 -7.26 -2.16
C GLU A 265 -11.19 -8.60 -1.82
N ILE A 266 -12.52 -8.64 -1.72
CA ILE A 266 -13.28 -9.88 -1.48
C ILE A 266 -12.96 -10.95 -2.52
N LYS A 267 -12.91 -10.57 -3.81
CA LYS A 267 -12.58 -11.50 -4.91
C LYS A 267 -11.16 -12.09 -4.78
N TYR A 268 -10.22 -11.32 -4.20
CA TYR A 268 -8.83 -11.75 -4.07
C TYR A 268 -8.51 -12.45 -2.75
N ILE A 269 -9.41 -12.46 -1.75
CA ILE A 269 -9.23 -13.23 -0.50
C ILE A 269 -8.87 -14.70 -0.76
N PRO A 270 -9.58 -15.47 -1.62
CA PRO A 270 -9.25 -16.87 -1.88
C PRO A 270 -7.93 -17.06 -2.63
N LEU A 271 -7.38 -15.99 -3.23
CA LEU A 271 -6.15 -16.03 -4.02
C LEU A 271 -4.89 -15.82 -3.16
N GLY A 272 -5.05 -15.66 -1.84
CA GLY A 272 -3.95 -15.65 -0.88
C GLY A 272 -3.05 -14.44 -1.05
N GLU A 273 -1.79 -14.64 -1.44
CA GLU A 273 -0.75 -13.59 -1.46
C GLU A 273 -0.68 -12.82 -2.80
N ARG A 274 -1.58 -13.11 -3.74
CA ARG A 274 -1.56 -12.50 -5.09
C ARG A 274 -2.07 -11.07 -5.09
N PHE A 275 -1.31 -10.12 -5.61
CA PHE A 275 -1.84 -8.78 -5.84
C PHE A 275 -3.12 -8.79 -6.69
N THR A 276 -3.97 -7.80 -6.43
CA THR A 276 -5.03 -7.44 -7.38
C THR A 276 -4.39 -7.02 -8.70
N GLU A 277 -5.11 -7.11 -9.82
CA GLU A 277 -4.59 -6.65 -11.12
C GLU A 277 -4.11 -5.19 -11.04
N THR A 278 -4.89 -4.34 -10.37
CA THR A 278 -4.55 -2.94 -10.10
C THR A 278 -3.27 -2.79 -9.28
N ALA A 279 -3.15 -3.52 -8.15
CA ALA A 279 -1.95 -3.46 -7.31
C ALA A 279 -0.73 -4.00 -8.06
N HIS A 280 -0.88 -5.07 -8.85
CA HIS A 280 0.19 -5.61 -9.68
C HIS A 280 0.76 -4.55 -10.63
N ILE A 281 -0.11 -3.88 -11.39
CA ILE A 281 0.32 -2.83 -12.32
C ILE A 281 0.94 -1.65 -11.57
N LEU A 282 0.32 -1.21 -10.47
CA LEU A 282 0.79 -0.07 -9.68
C LEU A 282 2.19 -0.29 -9.09
N TYR A 283 2.43 -1.45 -8.48
CA TYR A 283 3.68 -1.74 -7.79
C TYR A 283 4.77 -2.21 -8.76
N TYR A 284 4.51 -3.22 -9.58
CA TYR A 284 5.52 -3.69 -10.53
C TYR A 284 5.82 -2.67 -11.64
N GLY A 285 4.84 -1.81 -11.99
CA GLY A 285 5.05 -0.70 -12.92
C GLY A 285 6.08 0.34 -12.45
N GLN A 286 6.44 0.37 -11.16
CA GLN A 286 7.49 1.26 -10.64
C GLN A 286 8.90 0.69 -10.86
N ALA A 287 9.05 -0.64 -11.02
CA ALA A 287 10.36 -1.29 -11.13
C ALA A 287 10.62 -1.88 -12.52
N VAL A 288 9.62 -2.51 -13.13
CA VAL A 288 9.80 -3.25 -14.38
C VAL A 288 10.12 -2.33 -15.57
N PRO A 289 9.39 -1.23 -15.85
CA PRO A 289 9.74 -0.34 -16.94
C PRO A 289 11.15 0.28 -16.80
N PRO A 290 11.57 0.80 -15.62
CA PRO A 290 12.95 1.26 -15.43
C PRO A 290 14.01 0.16 -15.63
N GLU A 291 13.74 -1.06 -15.18
CA GLU A 291 14.65 -2.20 -15.37
C GLU A 291 14.78 -2.59 -16.84
N LEU A 292 13.67 -2.66 -17.58
CA LEU A 292 13.67 -2.92 -19.02
C LEU A 292 14.42 -1.82 -19.79
N THR A 293 14.29 -0.57 -19.37
CA THR A 293 15.01 0.57 -19.95
C THR A 293 16.51 0.45 -19.73
N LEU A 294 16.94 0.08 -18.53
CA LEU A 294 18.35 -0.16 -18.22
C LEU A 294 18.91 -1.34 -19.03
N ARG A 295 18.15 -2.44 -19.15
CA ARG A 295 18.52 -3.61 -19.97
C ARG A 295 18.66 -3.22 -21.44
N ALA A 296 17.69 -2.51 -22.01
CA ALA A 296 17.73 -2.03 -23.39
C ALA A 296 18.94 -1.12 -23.65
N LYS A 297 19.25 -0.20 -22.73
CA LYS A 297 20.44 0.65 -22.83
C LYS A 297 21.73 -0.17 -22.85
N ARG A 298 21.87 -1.15 -21.95
CA ARG A 298 23.05 -2.03 -21.88
C ARG A 298 23.19 -2.84 -23.15
N LEU A 299 22.09 -3.41 -23.65
CA LEU A 299 22.08 -4.15 -24.90
C LEU A 299 22.50 -3.25 -26.08
N ALA A 300 21.97 -2.02 -26.16
CA ALA A 300 22.32 -1.07 -27.19
C ALA A 300 23.82 -0.71 -27.18
N ASP A 301 24.41 -0.53 -26.00
CA ASP A 301 25.85 -0.27 -25.85
C ASP A 301 26.70 -1.48 -26.26
N THR A 302 26.28 -2.69 -25.86
CA THR A 302 26.92 -3.95 -26.26
C THR A 302 26.91 -4.11 -27.78
N VAL A 303 25.75 -3.94 -28.42
CA VAL A 303 25.60 -4.03 -29.88
C VAL A 303 26.48 -3.00 -30.58
N ARG A 304 26.49 -1.75 -30.10
CA ARG A 304 27.31 -0.68 -30.68
C ARG A 304 28.80 -1.00 -30.61
N THR A 305 29.26 -1.46 -29.45
CA THR A 305 30.66 -1.80 -29.21
C THR A 305 31.08 -3.01 -30.04
N ALA A 306 30.28 -4.07 -30.02
CA ALA A 306 30.59 -5.31 -30.73
C ALA A 306 30.59 -5.12 -32.26
N ARG A 307 29.67 -4.33 -32.81
CA ARG A 307 29.68 -4.01 -34.24
C ARG A 307 30.87 -3.15 -34.65
N SER A 308 31.23 -2.17 -33.83
CA SER A 308 32.45 -1.38 -34.07
C SER A 308 33.69 -2.27 -34.07
N ALA A 309 33.78 -3.23 -33.15
CA ALA A 309 34.88 -4.18 -33.09
C ALA A 309 34.86 -5.17 -34.27
N ALA A 310 33.71 -5.74 -34.61
CA ALA A 310 33.54 -6.68 -35.72
C ALA A 310 33.92 -6.04 -37.06
N ALA A 311 33.50 -4.79 -37.31
CA ALA A 311 33.91 -4.05 -38.50
C ALA A 311 35.43 -3.83 -38.59
N SER A 312 36.10 -3.65 -37.46
CA SER A 312 37.56 -3.49 -37.42
C SER A 312 38.33 -4.81 -37.56
N LEU A 313 37.69 -5.95 -37.25
CA LEU A 313 38.31 -7.27 -37.19
C LEU A 313 37.83 -8.25 -38.27
N ASP A 314 36.90 -7.83 -39.13
CA ASP A 314 36.18 -8.69 -40.09
C ASP A 314 35.59 -9.97 -39.42
N ALA A 315 35.04 -9.79 -38.21
CA ALA A 315 34.53 -10.88 -37.40
C ALA A 315 33.05 -11.16 -37.68
N ASP A 316 32.67 -12.43 -37.84
CA ASP A 316 31.27 -12.85 -37.88
C ASP A 316 30.66 -12.84 -36.47
N ILE A 317 29.56 -12.11 -36.30
CA ILE A 317 28.81 -11.97 -35.05
C ILE A 317 27.38 -12.51 -35.15
N SER A 318 27.03 -13.24 -36.22
CA SER A 318 25.66 -13.66 -36.53
C SER A 318 24.99 -14.47 -35.41
N SER A 319 25.74 -15.36 -34.73
CA SER A 319 25.21 -16.12 -33.59
C SER A 319 24.90 -15.23 -32.38
N THR A 320 25.73 -14.20 -32.15
CA THR A 320 25.53 -13.24 -31.06
C THR A 320 24.37 -12.29 -31.37
N GLU A 321 24.18 -11.89 -32.64
CA GLU A 321 23.01 -11.10 -33.06
C GLU A 321 21.69 -11.84 -32.83
N ALA A 322 21.67 -13.17 -33.02
CA ALA A 322 20.49 -13.98 -32.72
C ALA A 322 20.15 -14.01 -31.22
N GLU A 323 21.16 -13.99 -30.33
CA GLU A 323 20.95 -13.92 -28.88
C GLU A 323 20.42 -12.55 -28.45
N TRP A 324 21.00 -11.46 -28.97
CA TRP A 324 20.51 -10.10 -28.71
C TRP A 324 19.09 -9.89 -29.23
N THR A 325 18.75 -10.49 -30.36
CA THR A 325 17.38 -10.47 -30.91
C THR A 325 16.39 -11.11 -29.93
N LYS A 326 16.72 -12.30 -29.41
CA LYS A 326 15.87 -12.98 -28.41
C LYS A 326 15.72 -12.15 -27.13
N GLU A 327 16.79 -11.49 -26.69
CA GLU A 327 16.74 -10.60 -25.52
C GLU A 327 15.82 -9.39 -25.77
N LEU A 328 15.92 -8.76 -26.94
CA LEU A 328 15.02 -7.66 -27.33
C LEU A 328 13.56 -8.12 -27.39
N GLU A 329 13.28 -9.27 -28.01
CA GLU A 329 11.92 -9.84 -28.08
C GLU A 329 11.34 -10.14 -26.69
N ALA A 330 12.17 -10.68 -25.78
CA ALA A 330 11.77 -10.91 -24.40
C ALA A 330 11.41 -9.59 -23.68
N MET A 331 12.27 -8.57 -23.80
CA MET A 331 11.99 -7.24 -23.24
C MET A 331 10.73 -6.61 -23.84
N ASP A 332 10.52 -6.71 -25.15
CA ASP A 332 9.33 -6.17 -25.84
C ASP A 332 8.05 -6.84 -25.33
N LYS A 333 8.10 -8.15 -25.05
CA LYS A 333 6.96 -8.88 -24.49
C LYS A 333 6.64 -8.42 -23.07
N GLU A 334 7.66 -8.27 -22.21
CA GLU A 334 7.50 -7.74 -20.85
C GLU A 334 6.96 -6.30 -20.89
N TRP A 335 7.57 -5.42 -21.70
CA TRP A 335 7.15 -4.02 -21.87
C TRP A 335 5.68 -3.91 -22.28
N LYS A 336 5.27 -4.68 -23.30
CA LYS A 336 3.88 -4.70 -23.76
C LYS A 336 2.91 -5.13 -22.67
N SER A 337 3.27 -6.09 -21.81
CA SER A 337 2.38 -6.51 -20.72
C SER A 337 2.06 -5.37 -19.74
N PHE A 338 3.02 -4.49 -19.48
CA PHE A 338 2.81 -3.32 -18.62
C PHE A 338 2.13 -2.16 -19.36
N MET A 339 2.57 -1.84 -20.57
CA MET A 339 2.05 -0.68 -21.30
C MET A 339 0.66 -0.91 -21.92
N ALA A 340 0.32 -2.16 -22.27
CA ALA A 340 -0.98 -2.51 -22.86
C ALA A 340 -2.11 -2.66 -21.83
N SER A 341 -1.87 -2.38 -20.55
CA SER A 341 -2.88 -2.44 -19.48
C SER A 341 -3.91 -1.28 -19.52
N GLY A 342 -4.03 -0.59 -20.67
CA GLY A 342 -5.07 0.38 -20.97
C GLY A 342 -5.01 1.62 -20.07
N PRO A 343 -6.14 2.13 -19.56
CA PRO A 343 -6.16 3.33 -18.71
C PRO A 343 -5.30 3.23 -17.44
N MET A 344 -4.92 2.03 -17.02
CA MET A 344 -4.08 1.82 -15.84
C MET A 344 -2.61 2.22 -16.12
N SER A 345 -2.10 2.01 -17.34
CA SER A 345 -0.75 2.44 -17.71
C SER A 345 -0.65 3.96 -17.86
N GLU A 346 -1.71 4.62 -18.36
CA GLU A 346 -1.80 6.09 -18.39
C GLU A 346 -1.81 6.69 -16.98
N LYS A 347 -2.62 6.12 -16.07
CA LYS A 347 -2.65 6.53 -14.65
C LYS A 347 -1.31 6.29 -13.96
N LEU A 348 -0.60 5.22 -14.31
CA LEU A 348 0.74 4.95 -13.78
C LEU A 348 1.73 6.06 -14.16
N VAL A 349 1.77 6.47 -15.44
CA VAL A 349 2.65 7.56 -15.91
C VAL A 349 2.27 8.91 -15.30
N GLN A 350 0.98 9.17 -15.10
CA GLN A 350 0.52 10.37 -14.39
C GLN A 350 0.94 10.36 -12.90
N SER A 351 0.86 9.19 -12.26
CA SER A 351 1.18 9.03 -10.83
C SER A 351 2.67 9.04 -10.54
N PHE A 352 3.51 8.73 -11.54
CA PHE A 352 4.95 8.63 -11.41
C PHE A 352 5.64 9.41 -12.54
N PRO A 353 5.88 10.72 -12.36
CA PRO A 353 6.35 11.60 -13.43
C PRO A 353 7.65 11.15 -14.13
N TYR A 354 8.53 10.46 -13.40
CA TYR A 354 9.77 9.92 -13.97
C TYR A 354 9.52 8.86 -15.05
N LEU A 355 8.38 8.15 -15.02
CA LEU A 355 8.08 7.11 -15.99
C LEU A 355 7.94 7.64 -17.41
N LYS A 356 7.59 8.91 -17.59
CA LYS A 356 7.60 9.53 -18.92
C LYS A 356 9.00 9.46 -19.55
N GLY A 357 10.04 9.85 -18.80
CA GLY A 357 11.42 9.77 -19.25
C GLY A 357 11.90 8.33 -19.48
N VAL A 358 11.42 7.39 -18.66
CA VAL A 358 11.68 5.94 -18.82
C VAL A 358 11.10 5.43 -20.13
N VAL A 359 9.84 5.77 -20.44
CA VAL A 359 9.16 5.40 -21.70
C VAL A 359 9.88 5.98 -22.90
N GLU A 360 10.16 7.29 -22.89
CA GLU A 360 10.88 7.96 -23.98
C GLU A 360 12.29 7.37 -24.18
N ARG A 361 12.95 6.96 -23.10
CA ARG A 361 14.26 6.32 -23.16
C ARG A 361 14.17 4.92 -23.75
N TYR A 362 13.25 4.09 -23.26
CA TYR A 362 13.07 2.73 -23.73
C TYR A 362 12.79 2.69 -25.23
N GLU A 363 11.82 3.48 -25.69
CA GLU A 363 11.46 3.50 -27.12
C GLU A 363 12.62 3.95 -28.01
N ARG A 364 13.48 4.87 -27.52
CA ARG A 364 14.69 5.28 -28.24
C ARG A 364 15.71 4.15 -28.37
N GLU A 365 16.06 3.50 -27.26
CA GLU A 365 17.04 2.39 -27.29
C GLU A 365 16.49 1.20 -28.08
N ARG A 366 15.19 0.93 -27.95
CA ARG A 366 14.45 -0.09 -28.70
C ARG A 366 14.46 0.17 -30.21
N ALA A 367 14.20 1.40 -30.65
CA ALA A 367 14.23 1.76 -32.06
C ALA A 367 15.62 1.51 -32.67
N TYR A 368 16.68 1.93 -31.97
CA TYR A 368 18.06 1.65 -32.38
C TYR A 368 18.33 0.15 -32.46
N LEU A 369 17.93 -0.63 -31.44
CA LEU A 369 18.15 -2.07 -31.41
C LEU A 369 17.40 -2.78 -32.55
N LYS A 370 16.19 -2.35 -32.89
CA LYS A 370 15.43 -2.90 -34.01
C LYS A 370 16.13 -2.68 -35.35
N GLU A 371 16.56 -1.45 -35.60
CA GLU A 371 17.32 -1.09 -36.79
C GLU A 371 18.64 -1.86 -36.86
N ALA A 372 19.37 -1.93 -35.74
CA ALA A 372 20.64 -2.61 -35.67
C ALA A 372 20.49 -4.12 -35.92
N LEU A 373 19.56 -4.78 -35.24
CA LEU A 373 19.42 -6.24 -35.28
C LEU A 373 18.56 -6.76 -36.45
N LYS A 374 18.07 -5.87 -37.34
CA LYS A 374 17.16 -6.21 -38.46
C LYS A 374 15.92 -6.98 -37.98
N THR A 375 15.43 -6.65 -36.80
CA THR A 375 14.20 -7.26 -36.26
C THR A 375 12.98 -6.47 -36.77
N PRO A 376 11.95 -7.14 -37.35
CA PRO A 376 10.75 -6.46 -37.84
C PRO A 376 9.94 -5.74 -36.74
#